data_AF-A0A1M6DQ19-F1
#
_entry.id   AF-A0A1M6DQ19-F1
#
_cell.length_a   1.000
_cell.length_b   1.000
_cell.length_c   1.000
_cell.angle_alpha   90.00
_cell.angle_beta   90.00
_cell.angle_gamma   90.00
#
_symmetry.space_group_name_H-M   'P 1'
#
loop_
_entity.id
_entity.type
_entity.pdbx_description
1 polymer ?
#
loop_
_entity_poly.entity_id
_entity_poly.type
_entity_poly.pdbx_seq_one_letter_code
_entity_poly.pdbx_strand_id
1 'polypeptide(L)'
;MKFFGIKKNMLAFALVAVIAACCTGTIDVCAAESVNTDATVTITAQVGKDDTSVFAKSFEGTVDINLYKIAVVDETGNPIISDSYQNCGIDISVLNNSPKVADIEKNIVEPAVKAASGKTADAVITASRKDGSISGQISIANGAGIYLYVPQSVSDEKNNYSFVPYIIFAPTSDYIVSGVAGADETWKYDVSFIIKPQETPIIVEIPDDPTPTHGDEIVHWGEDIIEMESPVPLFGGNPKTGDSIIPMLACGIGLLFGLGLIAWYFSLLGKNKKIVEE
;
A
#
# COMPACT_ATOMS: atom_id res chain seq x y z
N MET A 1 81.96 -12.98 15.29
CA MET A 1 80.96 -12.70 14.25
C MET A 1 80.45 -14.02 13.72
N LYS A 2 79.16 -14.29 13.92
CA LYS A 2 78.25 -15.28 13.30
C LYS A 2 78.80 -16.69 12.99
N PHE A 3 78.46 -17.63 13.87
CA PHE A 3 78.10 -18.99 13.46
C PHE A 3 76.72 -19.31 14.05
N PHE A 4 75.71 -19.43 13.19
CA PHE A 4 74.60 -20.34 13.45
C PHE A 4 74.29 -21.05 12.13
N GLY A 5 74.80 -22.28 12.03
CA GLY A 5 74.48 -23.20 10.95
C GLY A 5 73.07 -23.73 11.17
N ILE A 6 72.13 -23.30 10.32
CA ILE A 6 70.76 -23.82 10.30
C ILE A 6 70.79 -25.13 9.51
N LYS A 7 70.43 -26.24 10.18
CA LYS A 7 70.35 -27.58 9.58
C LYS A 7 69.24 -27.61 8.51
N LYS A 8 69.53 -28.23 7.36
CA LYS A 8 68.62 -28.41 6.20
C LYS A 8 67.24 -29.02 6.54
N ASN A 9 67.09 -29.66 7.70
CA ASN A 9 65.83 -30.29 8.12
C ASN A 9 64.88 -29.33 8.89
N MET A 10 65.32 -28.11 9.23
CA MET A 10 64.45 -27.10 9.85
C MET A 10 63.67 -26.25 8.85
N LEU A 11 64.07 -26.23 7.56
CA LEU A 11 63.33 -25.49 6.54
C LEU A 11 62.04 -26.21 6.10
N ALA A 12 61.99 -27.54 6.22
CA ALA A 12 60.81 -28.33 5.84
C ALA A 12 59.67 -28.19 6.85
N PHE A 13 59.97 -27.97 8.14
CA PHE A 13 58.95 -27.79 9.17
C PHE A 13 58.31 -26.39 9.17
N ALA A 14 59.02 -25.36 8.69
CA ALA A 14 58.46 -24.01 8.57
C ALA A 14 57.43 -23.90 7.42
N LEU A 15 57.58 -24.67 6.35
CA LEU A 15 56.66 -24.63 5.20
C LEU A 15 55.32 -25.34 5.49
N VAL A 16 55.35 -26.43 6.27
CA VAL A 16 54.12 -27.18 6.67
C VAL A 16 53.28 -26.38 7.67
N ALA A 17 53.92 -25.60 8.56
CA ALA A 17 53.20 -24.75 9.50
C ALA A 17 52.47 -23.56 8.83
N VAL A 18 53.02 -23.02 7.74
CA VAL A 18 52.38 -21.92 7.00
C VAL A 18 51.17 -22.42 6.18
N ILE A 19 51.22 -23.64 5.63
CA ILE A 19 50.07 -24.20 4.90
C ILE A 19 48.97 -24.65 5.88
N ALA A 20 49.31 -25.21 7.04
CA ALA A 20 48.34 -25.61 8.06
C ALA A 20 47.62 -24.43 8.73
N ALA A 21 48.24 -23.24 8.75
CA ALA A 21 47.64 -22.02 9.31
C ALA A 21 46.72 -21.26 8.33
N CYS A 22 46.70 -21.62 7.04
CA CYS A 22 45.87 -20.95 6.03
C CYS A 22 44.49 -21.58 5.82
N CYS A 23 44.20 -22.75 6.42
CA CYS A 23 42.95 -23.48 6.14
C CYS A 23 41.91 -23.44 7.27
N THR A 24 42.09 -22.63 8.32
CA THR A 24 41.04 -22.41 9.35
C THR A 24 40.29 -21.10 9.16
N GLY A 25 40.47 -20.42 8.02
CA GLY A 25 39.49 -19.44 7.60
C GLY A 25 38.21 -20.22 7.30
N THR A 26 37.22 -20.12 8.19
CA THR A 26 35.84 -20.38 7.83
C THR A 26 35.56 -19.51 6.61
N ILE A 27 35.63 -20.11 5.43
CA ILE A 27 35.07 -19.51 4.24
C ILE A 27 33.57 -19.61 4.50
N ASP A 28 32.98 -18.58 5.10
CA ASP A 28 31.55 -18.41 5.06
C ASP A 28 31.22 -18.13 3.59
N VAL A 29 31.02 -19.21 2.85
CA VAL A 29 30.31 -19.18 1.58
C VAL A 29 28.85 -18.96 1.97
N CYS A 30 28.46 -17.70 2.14
CA CYS A 30 27.06 -17.32 2.13
C CYS A 30 26.58 -17.52 0.69
N ALA A 31 26.18 -18.74 0.34
CA ALA A 31 25.33 -18.95 -0.82
C ALA A 31 23.96 -18.38 -0.47
N ALA A 32 23.35 -17.64 -1.39
CA ALA A 32 21.95 -17.25 -1.30
C ALA A 32 21.11 -18.45 -0.86
N GLU A 33 20.27 -18.28 0.16
CA GLU A 33 19.36 -19.34 0.58
C GLU A 33 18.42 -19.67 -0.59
N SER A 34 18.15 -20.95 -0.84
CA SER A 34 17.22 -21.35 -1.89
C SER A 34 15.81 -20.87 -1.56
N VAL A 35 15.02 -20.53 -2.58
CA VAL A 35 13.59 -20.27 -2.41
C VAL A 35 12.90 -21.55 -1.95
N ASN A 36 12.11 -21.45 -0.88
CA ASN A 36 11.16 -22.48 -0.50
C ASN A 36 9.88 -22.30 -1.33
N THR A 37 9.77 -23.10 -2.40
CA THR A 37 8.66 -23.02 -3.36
C THR A 37 7.32 -23.48 -2.78
N ASP A 38 7.34 -24.28 -1.72
CA ASP A 38 6.16 -24.79 -1.00
C ASP A 38 5.74 -23.88 0.17
N ALA A 39 6.46 -22.78 0.40
CA ALA A 39 6.13 -21.86 1.47
C ALA A 39 4.76 -21.19 1.25
N THR A 40 4.09 -20.91 2.37
CA THR A 40 2.94 -19.99 2.36
C THR A 40 3.46 -18.56 2.21
N VAL A 41 2.93 -17.84 1.23
CA VAL A 41 3.21 -16.39 1.07
C VAL A 41 2.03 -15.59 1.60
N THR A 42 2.31 -14.45 2.22
CA THR A 42 1.29 -13.46 2.57
C THR A 42 1.46 -12.26 1.66
N ILE A 43 0.39 -11.88 0.97
CA ILE A 43 0.36 -10.71 0.10
C ILE A 43 -0.57 -9.68 0.70
N THR A 44 -0.05 -8.49 0.98
CA THR A 44 -0.79 -7.37 1.56
C THR A 44 -0.93 -6.24 0.54
N ALA A 45 -2.18 -5.87 0.25
CA ALA A 45 -2.51 -4.67 -0.49
C ALA A 45 -2.78 -3.52 0.49
N GLN A 46 -2.23 -2.35 0.24
CA GLN A 46 -2.45 -1.17 1.09
C GLN A 46 -2.47 0.13 0.29
N VAL A 47 -3.12 1.16 0.82
CA VAL A 47 -2.91 2.53 0.38
C VAL A 47 -1.70 3.10 1.13
N GLY A 48 -0.90 3.94 0.45
CA GLY A 48 0.28 4.56 1.06
C GLY A 48 -0.12 5.37 2.30
N LYS A 49 0.66 5.26 3.39
CA LYS A 49 0.38 5.99 4.64
C LYS A 49 0.38 7.51 4.46
N ASP A 50 1.18 8.00 3.52
CA ASP A 50 1.30 9.42 3.17
C ASP A 50 0.43 9.82 1.96
N ASP A 51 -0.47 8.94 1.52
CA ASP A 51 -1.38 9.25 0.42
C ASP A 51 -2.39 10.31 0.86
N THR A 52 -2.45 11.40 0.10
CA THR A 52 -3.31 12.56 0.39
C THR A 52 -4.52 12.67 -0.54
N SER A 53 -4.75 11.66 -1.38
CA SER A 53 -5.90 11.54 -2.29
C SER A 53 -7.23 11.55 -1.53
N VAL A 54 -8.31 11.90 -2.24
CA VAL A 54 -9.67 11.86 -1.69
C VAL A 54 -10.05 10.43 -1.31
N PHE A 55 -9.62 9.45 -2.10
CA PHE A 55 -9.75 8.02 -1.82
C PHE A 55 -9.13 7.65 -0.47
N ALA A 56 -7.86 7.99 -0.25
CA ALA A 56 -7.15 7.70 0.99
C ALA A 56 -7.79 8.37 2.21
N LYS A 57 -8.44 9.53 2.03
CA LYS A 57 -9.05 10.30 3.13
C LYS A 57 -10.50 9.95 3.43
N SER A 58 -11.30 9.59 2.43
CA SER A 58 -12.76 9.57 2.59
C SER A 58 -13.49 8.36 2.00
N PHE A 59 -12.81 7.47 1.28
CA PHE A 59 -13.47 6.28 0.76
C PHE A 59 -13.71 5.26 1.88
N GLU A 60 -14.98 4.96 2.18
CA GLU A 60 -15.41 4.06 3.29
C GLU A 60 -15.84 2.66 2.80
N GLY A 61 -15.60 2.33 1.52
CA GLY A 61 -15.96 1.04 0.94
C GLY A 61 -14.85 -0.02 1.02
N THR A 62 -15.05 -1.09 0.25
CA THR A 62 -14.03 -2.14 0.02
C THR A 62 -13.52 -2.08 -1.40
N VAL A 63 -12.24 -2.41 -1.59
CA VAL A 63 -11.64 -2.64 -2.91
C VAL A 63 -11.24 -4.10 -2.98
N ASP A 64 -11.80 -4.82 -3.94
CA ASP A 64 -11.33 -6.16 -4.26
C ASP A 64 -10.16 -6.08 -5.22
N ILE A 65 -9.12 -6.87 -4.95
CA ILE A 65 -7.92 -6.97 -5.78
C ILE A 65 -7.79 -8.43 -6.21
N ASN A 66 -8.01 -8.65 -7.50
CA ASN A 66 -7.84 -9.96 -8.11
C ASN A 66 -6.34 -10.24 -8.30
N LEU A 67 -5.89 -11.39 -7.81
CA LEU A 67 -4.53 -11.88 -7.99
C LEU A 67 -4.53 -13.01 -9.00
N TYR A 68 -3.63 -12.93 -9.98
CA TYR A 68 -3.42 -13.97 -10.97
C TYR A 68 -1.97 -14.41 -10.94
N LYS A 69 -1.71 -15.70 -10.71
CA LYS A 69 -0.36 -16.27 -10.65
C LYS A 69 0.17 -16.47 -12.06
N ILE A 70 0.84 -15.46 -12.60
CA ILE A 70 1.34 -15.45 -13.98
C ILE A 70 2.63 -16.25 -14.16
N ALA A 71 3.38 -16.46 -13.08
CA ALA A 71 4.55 -17.34 -13.07
C ALA A 71 4.74 -18.01 -11.72
N VAL A 72 5.31 -19.21 -11.75
CA VAL A 72 5.91 -19.87 -10.58
C VAL A 72 7.39 -19.48 -10.48
N VAL A 73 7.99 -19.63 -9.32
CA VAL A 73 9.44 -19.47 -9.15
C VAL A 73 10.05 -20.82 -8.77
N ASP A 74 11.24 -21.12 -9.27
CA ASP A 74 11.99 -22.30 -8.86
C ASP A 74 12.82 -22.04 -7.58
N GLU A 75 13.53 -23.07 -7.11
CA GLU A 75 14.38 -23.01 -5.91
C GLU A 75 15.52 -21.98 -6.01
N THR A 76 15.86 -21.56 -7.23
CA THR A 76 16.88 -20.53 -7.49
C THR A 76 16.28 -19.13 -7.64
N GLY A 77 14.96 -18.99 -7.52
CA GLY A 77 14.23 -17.74 -7.69
C GLY A 77 14.00 -17.35 -9.15
N ASN A 78 14.28 -18.24 -10.10
CA ASN A 78 14.02 -17.98 -11.50
C ASN A 78 12.53 -18.16 -11.81
N PRO A 79 11.88 -17.16 -12.42
CA PRO A 79 10.47 -17.25 -12.76
C PRO A 79 10.21 -18.08 -14.03
N ILE A 80 9.16 -18.90 -13.98
CA ILE A 80 8.68 -19.77 -15.05
C ILE A 80 7.20 -19.45 -15.28
N ILE A 81 6.83 -19.06 -16.50
CA ILE A 81 5.44 -18.72 -16.86
C ILE A 81 4.49 -19.87 -16.53
N SER A 82 3.41 -19.57 -15.82
CA SER A 82 2.35 -20.52 -15.49
C SER A 82 1.67 -21.03 -16.77
N ASP A 83 1.26 -22.29 -16.79
CA ASP A 83 0.63 -22.94 -17.96
C ASP A 83 -0.55 -22.13 -18.53
N SER A 84 -1.37 -21.54 -17.66
CA SER A 84 -2.54 -20.74 -18.05
C SER A 84 -2.21 -19.42 -18.75
N TYR A 85 -0.94 -19.01 -18.76
CA TYR A 85 -0.40 -17.79 -19.35
C TYR A 85 0.65 -18.05 -20.43
N GLN A 86 0.92 -19.32 -20.75
CA GLN A 86 1.78 -19.67 -21.88
C GLN A 86 1.19 -19.12 -23.19
N ASN A 87 2.06 -18.60 -24.05
CA ASN A 87 1.69 -18.01 -25.35
C ASN A 87 0.79 -16.76 -25.28
N CYS A 88 0.66 -16.12 -24.11
CA CYS A 88 -0.08 -14.86 -23.97
C CYS A 88 0.74 -13.60 -24.34
N GLY A 89 1.96 -13.76 -24.85
CA GLY A 89 2.86 -12.66 -25.17
C GLY A 89 3.54 -12.03 -23.96
N ILE A 90 3.52 -12.70 -22.80
CA ILE A 90 4.29 -12.30 -21.62
C ILE A 90 5.75 -12.67 -21.85
N ASP A 91 6.64 -11.68 -21.77
CA ASP A 91 8.08 -11.87 -21.81
C ASP A 91 8.70 -11.60 -20.44
N ILE A 92 8.93 -12.67 -19.67
CA ILE A 92 9.54 -12.60 -18.34
C ILE A 92 11.05 -12.31 -18.39
N SER A 93 11.69 -12.47 -19.55
CA SER A 93 13.14 -12.23 -19.67
C SER A 93 13.50 -10.76 -19.45
N VAL A 94 12.53 -9.84 -19.57
CA VAL A 94 12.72 -8.41 -19.27
C VAL A 94 13.03 -8.15 -17.80
N LEU A 95 12.76 -9.10 -16.91
CA LEU A 95 13.07 -9.00 -15.48
C LEU A 95 14.57 -9.18 -15.19
N ASN A 96 15.35 -9.61 -16.18
CA ASN A 96 16.79 -9.78 -16.05
C ASN A 96 17.52 -8.43 -16.04
N ASN A 97 18.39 -8.21 -15.05
CA ASN A 97 19.36 -7.12 -14.97
C ASN A 97 18.77 -5.69 -15.10
N SER A 98 18.23 -5.17 -14.00
CA SER A 98 17.72 -3.80 -13.87
C SER A 98 16.58 -3.47 -14.85
N PRO A 99 15.43 -4.15 -14.71
CA PRO A 99 14.27 -3.90 -15.56
C PRO A 99 13.79 -2.45 -15.43
N LYS A 100 13.37 -1.86 -16.55
CA LYS A 100 12.68 -0.57 -16.53
C LYS A 100 11.18 -0.79 -16.35
N VAL A 101 10.52 0.12 -15.64
CA VAL A 101 9.06 0.08 -15.42
C VAL A 101 8.31 -0.05 -16.75
N ALA A 102 8.65 0.77 -17.76
CA ALA A 102 8.01 0.72 -19.07
C ALA A 102 8.15 -0.64 -19.79
N ASP A 103 9.28 -1.34 -19.59
CA ASP A 103 9.50 -2.66 -20.18
C ASP A 103 8.66 -3.73 -19.47
N ILE A 104 8.51 -3.64 -18.14
CA ILE A 104 7.61 -4.50 -17.36
C ILE A 104 6.16 -4.26 -17.77
N GLU A 105 5.73 -3.00 -17.85
CA GLU A 105 4.37 -2.64 -18.23
C GLU A 105 4.00 -3.21 -19.60
N LYS A 106 4.83 -2.93 -20.61
CA LYS A 106 4.58 -3.33 -21.99
C LYS A 106 4.67 -4.83 -22.22
N ASN A 107 5.67 -5.49 -21.65
CA ASN A 107 5.99 -6.87 -22.01
C ASN A 107 5.45 -7.91 -21.00
N ILE A 108 4.99 -7.48 -19.82
CA ILE A 108 4.40 -8.38 -18.81
C ILE A 108 2.99 -7.94 -18.45
N VAL A 109 2.81 -6.71 -17.94
CA VAL A 109 1.53 -6.28 -17.35
C VAL A 109 0.43 -6.22 -18.41
N GLU A 110 0.65 -5.51 -19.52
CA GLU A 110 -0.32 -5.40 -20.61
C GLU A 110 -0.79 -6.77 -21.17
N PRO A 111 0.12 -7.69 -21.59
CA PRO A 111 -0.30 -9.00 -22.07
C PRO A 111 -0.97 -9.83 -20.97
N ALA A 112 -0.50 -9.75 -19.72
CA ALA A 112 -1.10 -10.48 -18.61
C ALA A 112 -2.52 -9.98 -18.29
N VAL A 113 -2.77 -8.66 -18.29
CA VAL A 113 -4.11 -8.09 -18.09
C VAL A 113 -5.06 -8.51 -19.21
N LYS A 114 -4.60 -8.49 -20.46
CA LYS A 114 -5.39 -8.99 -21.61
C LYS A 114 -5.72 -10.47 -21.45
N ALA A 115 -4.75 -11.28 -21.04
CA ALA A 115 -4.94 -12.71 -20.82
C ALA A 115 -5.82 -13.04 -19.60
N ALA A 116 -5.78 -12.21 -18.56
CA ALA A 116 -6.60 -12.35 -17.35
C ALA A 116 -8.07 -11.99 -17.59
N SER A 117 -8.39 -11.26 -18.66
CA SER A 117 -9.77 -10.90 -19.01
C SER A 117 -10.64 -12.15 -19.18
N GLY A 118 -11.69 -12.26 -18.35
CA GLY A 118 -12.60 -13.41 -18.35
C GLY A 118 -12.07 -14.67 -17.65
N LYS A 119 -10.87 -14.64 -17.07
CA LYS A 119 -10.37 -15.72 -16.20
C LYS A 119 -10.86 -15.51 -14.76
N THR A 120 -11.01 -16.60 -14.03
CA THR A 120 -11.18 -16.56 -12.57
C THR A 120 -9.84 -16.23 -11.93
N ALA A 121 -9.84 -15.32 -10.95
CA ALA A 121 -8.66 -14.99 -10.17
C ALA A 121 -8.20 -16.20 -9.33
N ASP A 122 -6.89 -16.37 -9.18
CA ASP A 122 -6.32 -17.42 -8.33
C ASP A 122 -6.54 -17.11 -6.84
N ALA A 123 -6.60 -15.82 -6.49
CA ALA A 123 -6.91 -15.33 -5.16
C ALA A 123 -7.52 -13.92 -5.24
N VAL A 124 -8.23 -13.50 -4.19
CA VAL A 124 -8.80 -12.14 -4.09
C VAL A 124 -8.43 -11.56 -2.73
N ILE A 125 -7.82 -10.38 -2.73
CA ILE A 125 -7.66 -9.57 -1.52
C ILE A 125 -8.83 -8.59 -1.45
N THR A 126 -9.59 -8.61 -0.37
CA THR A 126 -10.57 -7.55 -0.07
C THR A 126 -9.92 -6.55 0.87
N ALA A 127 -9.53 -5.39 0.34
CA ALA A 127 -9.01 -4.28 1.12
C ALA A 127 -10.16 -3.42 1.64
N SER A 128 -10.10 -3.04 2.91
CA SER A 128 -11.13 -2.23 3.57
C SER A 128 -10.46 -1.16 4.41
N ARG A 129 -11.18 -0.08 4.68
CA ARG A 129 -10.69 0.94 5.61
C ARG A 129 -10.75 0.43 7.04
N LYS A 130 -9.60 0.38 7.71
CA LYS A 130 -9.45 0.09 9.14
C LYS A 130 -8.41 1.03 9.73
N ASP A 131 -8.72 1.61 10.89
CA ASP A 131 -7.82 2.52 11.62
C ASP A 131 -7.26 3.69 10.76
N GLY A 132 -8.09 4.20 9.84
CA GLY A 132 -7.74 5.33 8.97
C GLY A 132 -6.86 4.99 7.76
N SER A 133 -6.63 3.71 7.47
CA SER A 133 -5.90 3.24 6.29
C SER A 133 -6.66 2.12 5.58
N ILE A 134 -6.58 2.07 4.26
CA ILE A 134 -7.16 0.97 3.48
C ILE A 134 -6.11 -0.12 3.34
N SER A 135 -6.42 -1.32 3.85
CA SER A 135 -5.57 -2.49 3.72
C SER A 135 -6.37 -3.79 3.65
N GLY A 136 -5.75 -4.80 3.07
CA GLY A 136 -6.24 -6.18 3.01
C GLY A 136 -5.07 -7.13 2.78
N GLN A 137 -5.19 -8.36 3.22
CA GLN A 137 -4.16 -9.37 3.03
C GLN A 137 -4.76 -10.74 2.75
N ILE A 138 -3.97 -11.60 2.11
CA ILE A 138 -4.30 -13.01 1.91
C ILE A 138 -3.05 -13.86 2.07
N SER A 139 -3.21 -15.06 2.63
CA SER A 139 -2.15 -16.07 2.70
C SER A 139 -2.45 -17.19 1.71
N ILE A 140 -1.47 -17.50 0.86
CA ILE A 140 -1.58 -18.48 -0.23
C ILE A 140 -0.58 -19.60 0.04
N ALA A 141 -1.09 -20.81 0.32
CA ALA A 141 -0.25 -22.00 0.48
C ALA A 141 0.40 -22.39 -0.86
N ASN A 142 1.67 -22.82 -0.84
CA ASN A 142 2.48 -23.06 -2.05
C ASN A 142 2.45 -21.85 -3.01
N GLY A 143 2.51 -20.66 -2.39
CA GLY A 143 2.19 -19.41 -3.05
C GLY A 143 3.39 -18.74 -3.72
N ALA A 144 4.57 -19.35 -3.70
CA ALA A 144 5.76 -18.80 -4.35
C ALA A 144 5.51 -18.58 -5.87
N GLY A 145 5.71 -17.36 -6.36
CA GLY A 145 5.47 -16.97 -7.75
C GLY A 145 5.49 -15.46 -8.00
N ILE A 146 5.16 -15.09 -9.24
CA ILE A 146 4.86 -13.71 -9.66
C ILE A 146 3.36 -13.61 -9.88
N TYR A 147 2.75 -12.59 -9.26
CA TYR A 147 1.33 -12.32 -9.37
C TYR A 147 1.08 -11.02 -10.12
N LEU A 148 0.17 -11.05 -11.09
CA LEU A 148 -0.51 -9.85 -11.57
C LEU A 148 -1.61 -9.51 -10.56
N TYR A 149 -1.56 -8.30 -9.99
CA TYR A 149 -2.67 -7.77 -9.19
C TYR A 149 -3.51 -6.80 -10.03
N VAL A 150 -4.83 -6.97 -9.99
CA VAL A 150 -5.80 -6.15 -10.72
C VAL A 150 -6.85 -5.62 -9.73
N PRO A 151 -6.62 -4.43 -9.14
CA PRO A 151 -7.60 -3.82 -8.26
C PRO A 151 -8.84 -3.43 -9.06
N GLN A 152 -10.03 -3.75 -8.54
CA GLN A 152 -11.29 -3.43 -9.18
C GLN A 152 -11.61 -1.95 -8.99
N SER A 153 -12.17 -1.32 -10.02
CA SER A 153 -12.68 0.05 -9.91
C SER A 153 -13.82 0.10 -8.90
N VAL A 154 -13.87 1.18 -8.13
CA VAL A 154 -14.91 1.41 -7.13
C VAL A 154 -15.42 2.84 -7.25
N SER A 155 -16.60 3.12 -6.71
CA SER A 155 -17.18 4.45 -6.75
C SER A 155 -17.81 4.79 -5.41
N ASP A 156 -17.84 6.07 -5.08
CA ASP A 156 -18.70 6.63 -4.05
C ASP A 156 -19.73 7.58 -4.67
N GLU A 157 -20.42 8.37 -3.85
CA GLU A 157 -21.43 9.34 -4.33
C GLU A 157 -20.85 10.47 -5.18
N LYS A 158 -19.53 10.71 -5.14
CA LYS A 158 -18.87 11.89 -5.70
C LYS A 158 -17.82 11.56 -6.74
N ASN A 159 -17.20 10.39 -6.69
CA ASN A 159 -16.05 10.03 -7.50
C ASN A 159 -16.10 8.57 -7.95
N ASN A 160 -15.57 8.33 -9.14
CA ASN A 160 -15.11 7.03 -9.59
C ASN A 160 -13.60 6.91 -9.32
N TYR A 161 -13.18 5.73 -8.87
CA TYR A 161 -11.80 5.39 -8.57
C TYR A 161 -11.38 4.22 -9.45
N SER A 162 -10.32 4.44 -10.23
CA SER A 162 -9.66 3.41 -11.02
C SER A 162 -8.25 3.18 -10.50
N PHE A 163 -7.67 2.04 -10.80
CA PHE A 163 -6.35 1.66 -10.30
C PHE A 163 -5.51 1.08 -11.43
N VAL A 164 -4.19 1.25 -11.32
CA VAL A 164 -3.24 0.69 -12.29
C VAL A 164 -2.87 -0.74 -11.86
N PRO A 165 -3.15 -1.77 -12.67
CA PRO A 165 -2.67 -3.12 -12.44
C PRO A 165 -1.14 -3.20 -12.54
N TYR A 166 -0.52 -4.12 -11.81
CA TYR A 166 0.93 -4.36 -11.92
C TYR A 166 1.29 -5.74 -11.39
N ILE A 167 2.58 -6.07 -11.37
CA ILE A 167 3.09 -7.35 -10.86
C ILE A 167 3.72 -7.22 -9.47
N ILE A 168 3.71 -8.31 -8.72
CA ILE A 168 4.44 -8.47 -7.46
C ILE A 168 5.13 -9.83 -7.42
N PHE A 169 6.35 -9.85 -6.89
CA PHE A 169 7.08 -11.07 -6.56
C PHE A 169 6.75 -11.50 -5.13
N ALA A 170 6.38 -12.76 -4.94
CA ALA A 170 6.14 -13.36 -3.64
C ALA A 170 6.74 -14.77 -3.63
N PRO A 171 7.84 -15.06 -2.93
CA PRO A 171 8.59 -14.16 -2.06
C PRO A 171 9.38 -13.09 -2.82
N THR A 172 9.86 -12.09 -2.09
CA THR A 172 10.78 -11.04 -2.58
C THR A 172 12.09 -11.07 -1.79
N SER A 173 13.13 -10.41 -2.28
CA SER A 173 14.37 -10.14 -1.54
C SER A 173 14.84 -8.71 -1.82
N ASP A 174 15.75 -8.17 -0.99
CA ASP A 174 16.29 -6.84 -1.24
C ASP A 174 17.16 -6.83 -2.50
N TYR A 175 17.77 -7.97 -2.85
CA TYR A 175 18.45 -8.17 -4.11
C TYR A 175 17.51 -8.07 -5.33
N ILE A 176 16.35 -8.73 -5.31
CA ILE A 176 15.36 -8.64 -6.42
C ILE A 176 14.83 -7.22 -6.59
N VAL A 177 14.59 -6.52 -5.48
CA VAL A 177 14.02 -5.17 -5.50
C VAL A 177 15.04 -4.11 -5.91
N SER A 178 16.28 -4.22 -5.43
CA SER A 178 17.32 -3.18 -5.63
C SER A 178 18.30 -3.48 -6.76
N GLY A 179 18.49 -4.76 -7.13
CA GLY A 179 19.52 -5.20 -8.07
C GLY A 179 20.96 -4.96 -7.58
N VAL A 180 21.16 -4.62 -6.31
CA VAL A 180 22.48 -4.27 -5.75
C VAL A 180 23.18 -5.54 -5.27
N ALA A 181 24.40 -5.77 -5.77
CA ALA A 181 25.27 -6.84 -5.28
C ALA A 181 25.58 -6.63 -3.78
N GLY A 182 25.31 -7.64 -2.96
CA GLY A 182 25.48 -7.59 -1.50
C GLY A 182 24.26 -7.04 -0.72
N ALA A 183 23.13 -6.81 -1.39
CA ALA A 183 21.85 -6.64 -0.69
C ALA A 183 21.46 -7.93 0.05
N ASP A 184 20.57 -7.84 1.05
CA ASP A 184 20.07 -9.01 1.77
C ASP A 184 19.35 -9.96 0.80
N GLU A 185 19.89 -11.18 0.69
CA GLU A 185 19.39 -12.25 -0.16
C GLU A 185 18.31 -13.09 0.55
N THR A 186 18.03 -12.80 1.83
CA THR A 186 17.00 -13.50 2.60
C THR A 186 15.62 -13.30 1.96
N TRP A 187 14.97 -14.41 1.64
CA TRP A 187 13.64 -14.41 1.05
C TRP A 187 12.57 -13.99 2.06
N LYS A 188 11.78 -13.00 1.67
CA LYS A 188 10.65 -12.44 2.43
C LYS A 188 9.36 -12.95 1.82
N TYR A 189 8.65 -13.81 2.56
CA TYR A 189 7.37 -14.43 2.13
C TYR A 189 6.16 -13.56 2.47
N ASP A 190 6.32 -12.61 3.39
CA ASP A 190 5.34 -11.55 3.64
C ASP A 190 5.71 -10.34 2.76
N VAL A 191 4.90 -10.10 1.73
CA VAL A 191 5.13 -9.04 0.75
C VAL A 191 3.97 -8.06 0.74
N SER A 192 4.24 -6.81 0.36
CA SER A 192 3.21 -5.79 0.26
C SER A 192 3.39 -4.90 -0.96
N PHE A 193 2.28 -4.38 -1.48
CA PHE A 193 2.27 -3.38 -2.54
C PHE A 193 1.29 -2.25 -2.23
N ILE A 194 1.55 -1.10 -2.85
CA ILE A 194 0.72 0.08 -2.71
C ILE A 194 -0.24 0.17 -3.91
N ILE A 195 -1.54 0.18 -3.64
CA ILE A 195 -2.54 0.55 -4.66
C ILE A 195 -2.61 2.07 -4.74
N LYS A 196 -2.59 2.59 -5.98
CA LYS A 196 -2.69 4.03 -6.24
C LYS A 196 -3.99 4.31 -7.01
N PRO A 197 -4.95 5.01 -6.40
CA PRO A 197 -6.19 5.38 -7.07
C PRO A 197 -5.97 6.54 -8.04
N GLN A 198 -6.66 6.50 -9.16
CA GLN A 198 -6.92 7.63 -10.04
C GLN A 198 -8.39 8.01 -9.90
N GLU A 199 -8.63 9.26 -9.50
CA GLU A 199 -9.93 9.79 -9.14
C GLU A 199 -10.57 10.53 -10.33
N THR A 200 -11.87 10.33 -10.53
CA THR A 200 -12.65 11.06 -11.55
C THR A 200 -13.99 11.49 -10.94
N PRO A 201 -14.26 12.81 -10.80
CA PRO A 201 -15.52 13.30 -10.25
C PRO A 201 -16.73 12.84 -11.07
N ILE A 202 -17.83 12.53 -10.39
CA ILE A 202 -19.12 12.23 -11.01
C ILE A 202 -19.82 13.56 -11.28
N ILE A 203 -20.07 13.86 -12.56
CA ILE A 203 -20.83 15.04 -12.97
C ILE A 203 -22.31 14.64 -13.04
N VAL A 204 -23.13 15.19 -12.15
CA VAL A 204 -24.59 15.08 -12.24
C VAL A 204 -25.08 16.26 -13.07
N GLU A 205 -25.45 15.99 -14.32
CA GLU A 205 -26.17 16.97 -15.13
C GLU A 205 -27.58 17.12 -14.57
N ILE A 206 -27.83 18.24 -13.88
CA ILE A 206 -29.18 18.62 -13.47
C ILE A 206 -29.83 19.19 -14.74
N PRO A 207 -30.90 18.59 -15.28
CA PRO A 207 -31.59 19.17 -16.42
C PRO A 207 -32.10 20.57 -16.06
N ASP A 208 -31.82 21.55 -16.93
CA ASP A 208 -32.23 22.95 -16.77
C ASP A 208 -33.76 23.16 -16.80
N ASP A 209 -34.53 22.11 -17.09
CA ASP A 209 -35.98 22.21 -17.21
C ASP A 209 -36.61 22.19 -15.82
N PRO A 210 -37.25 23.29 -15.36
CA PRO A 210 -38.05 23.24 -14.15
C PRO A 210 -39.10 22.14 -14.36
N THR A 211 -39.08 21.13 -13.48
CA THR A 211 -40.13 20.13 -13.30
C THR A 211 -41.46 20.67 -13.84
N PRO A 212 -42.11 20.02 -14.83
CA PRO A 212 -43.30 20.57 -15.44
C PRO A 212 -44.26 20.97 -14.32
N THR A 213 -44.64 22.24 -14.31
CA THR A 213 -45.70 22.74 -13.46
C THR A 213 -46.83 21.74 -13.63
N HIS A 214 -47.25 21.09 -12.54
CA HIS A 214 -48.48 20.29 -12.57
C HIS A 214 -49.50 21.21 -13.22
N GLY A 215 -49.93 20.86 -14.44
CA GLY A 215 -51.08 21.53 -15.03
C GLY A 215 -52.21 21.42 -14.02
N ASP A 216 -53.07 22.43 -13.97
CA ASP A 216 -54.24 22.47 -13.08
C ASP A 216 -55.16 21.27 -13.36
N GLU A 217 -54.75 20.09 -12.92
CA GLU A 217 -55.55 18.88 -12.92
C GLU A 217 -56.37 18.97 -11.65
N ILE A 218 -57.62 19.36 -11.84
CA ILE A 218 -58.63 19.32 -10.80
C ILE A 218 -58.79 17.85 -10.42
N VAL A 219 -58.07 17.44 -9.38
CA VAL A 219 -58.30 16.16 -8.73
C VAL A 219 -59.71 16.21 -8.15
N HIS A 220 -60.64 15.48 -8.76
CA HIS A 220 -61.94 15.23 -8.18
C HIS A 220 -61.75 14.33 -6.96
N TRP A 221 -61.51 14.96 -5.80
CA TRP A 221 -61.63 14.30 -4.51
C TRP A 221 -63.09 13.93 -4.32
N GLY A 222 -63.40 12.64 -4.37
CA GLY A 222 -64.68 12.13 -3.89
C GLY A 222 -64.90 12.65 -2.47
N GLU A 223 -66.13 13.07 -2.19
CA GLU A 223 -66.56 13.60 -0.90
C GLU A 223 -66.48 12.53 0.19
N ASP A 224 -65.28 12.23 0.67
CA ASP A 224 -65.08 11.68 2.00
C ASP A 224 -64.44 12.77 2.85
N ILE A 225 -65.30 13.45 3.61
CA ILE A 225 -64.92 14.44 4.61
C ILE A 225 -64.10 13.72 5.69
N ILE A 226 -62.78 13.73 5.56
CA ILE A 226 -61.90 13.45 6.70
C ILE A 226 -61.70 14.78 7.42
N GLU A 227 -62.42 14.94 8.51
CA GLU A 227 -62.25 16.02 9.47
C GLU A 227 -60.86 15.88 10.12
N MET A 228 -59.87 16.60 9.59
CA MET A 228 -58.58 16.77 10.26
C MET A 228 -58.66 17.97 11.19
N GLU A 229 -59.00 17.73 12.45
CA GLU A 229 -58.69 18.64 13.54
C GLU A 229 -57.17 18.74 13.72
N SER A 230 -56.56 19.82 13.24
CA SER A 230 -55.58 20.57 14.03
C SER A 230 -55.20 21.88 13.33
N PRO A 231 -55.23 23.02 14.03
CA PRO A 231 -54.75 24.28 13.48
C PRO A 231 -53.22 24.30 13.55
N VAL A 232 -52.54 24.24 12.40
CA VAL A 232 -51.16 24.71 12.29
C VAL A 232 -51.18 26.24 12.25
N PRO A 233 -50.57 26.96 13.22
CA PRO A 233 -50.49 28.40 13.15
C PRO A 233 -49.48 28.82 12.07
N LEU A 234 -50.01 29.32 10.96
CA LEU A 234 -49.33 30.25 10.06
C LEU A 234 -49.20 31.60 10.77
N PHE A 235 -48.15 31.78 11.58
CA PHE A 235 -47.78 33.11 12.07
C PHE A 235 -46.26 33.26 12.16
N GLY A 236 -45.76 34.27 11.46
CA GLY A 236 -44.36 34.64 11.41
C GLY A 236 -43.76 34.91 12.78
N GLY A 237 -42.78 34.09 13.15
CA GLY A 237 -41.77 34.42 14.15
C GLY A 237 -40.43 34.57 13.43
N ASN A 238 -39.72 35.66 13.70
CA ASN A 238 -38.34 35.87 13.28
C ASN A 238 -37.52 34.58 13.47
N PRO A 239 -36.77 34.11 12.46
CA PRO A 239 -35.76 33.09 12.71
C PRO A 239 -34.78 33.70 13.71
N LYS A 240 -34.68 33.09 14.90
CA LYS A 240 -33.52 33.29 15.76
C LYS A 240 -32.33 32.71 15.01
N THR A 241 -31.66 33.55 14.22
CA THR A 241 -30.30 33.29 13.77
C THR A 241 -29.49 32.93 14.99
N GLY A 242 -28.97 31.71 14.98
CA GLY A 242 -28.05 31.19 15.97
C GLY A 242 -26.69 31.86 15.86
N ASP A 243 -26.63 33.18 16.03
CA ASP A 243 -25.40 33.90 16.39
C ASP A 243 -25.09 33.61 17.86
N SER A 244 -24.84 32.33 18.16
CA SER A 244 -24.24 31.96 19.42
C SER A 244 -22.80 32.47 19.37
N ILE A 245 -22.51 33.54 20.11
CA ILE A 245 -21.16 34.08 20.39
C ILE A 245 -20.35 33.07 21.23
N ILE A 246 -21.03 32.04 21.75
CA ILE A 246 -20.52 31.02 22.67
C ILE A 246 -19.34 30.20 22.09
N PRO A 247 -19.35 29.70 20.83
CA PRO A 247 -18.22 28.96 20.26
C PRO A 247 -17.01 29.86 19.97
N MET A 248 -17.24 31.13 19.61
CA MET A 248 -16.16 32.08 19.31
C MET A 248 -15.43 32.51 20.60
N LEU A 249 -16.17 32.72 21.70
CA LEU A 249 -15.59 32.95 23.03
C LEU A 249 -14.86 31.72 23.58
N ALA A 250 -15.41 30.52 23.39
CA ALA A 250 -14.76 29.28 23.81
C ALA A 250 -13.42 29.04 23.09
N CYS A 251 -13.36 29.34 21.78
CA CYS A 251 -12.13 29.22 20.99
C CYS A 251 -11.07 30.27 21.40
N GLY A 252 -11.49 31.52 21.66
CA GLY A 252 -10.59 32.58 22.12
C GLY A 252 -9.95 32.30 23.49
N ILE A 253 -10.72 31.76 24.44
CA ILE A 253 -10.21 31.40 25.77
C ILE A 253 -9.18 30.25 25.66
N GLY A 254 -9.44 29.26 24.82
CA GLY A 254 -8.52 28.14 24.60
C GLY A 254 -7.16 28.59 24.03
N LEU A 255 -7.17 29.51 23.07
CA LEU A 255 -5.94 30.05 22.47
C LEU A 255 -5.10 30.84 23.50
N LEU A 256 -5.75 31.65 24.34
CA LEU A 256 -5.05 32.39 25.41
C LEU A 256 -4.46 31.45 26.47
N PHE A 257 -5.15 30.37 26.81
CA PHE A 257 -4.63 29.34 27.73
C PHE A 257 -3.40 28.63 27.15
N GLY A 258 -3.43 28.28 25.86
CA GLY A 258 -2.31 27.65 25.16
C GLY A 258 -1.06 28.54 25.11
N LEU A 259 -1.21 29.82 24.78
CA LEU A 259 -0.11 30.78 24.80
C LEU A 259 0.47 30.98 26.20
N GLY A 260 -0.38 30.96 27.23
CA GLY A 260 0.05 31.04 28.63
C GLY A 260 0.93 29.86 29.05
N LEU A 261 0.57 28.63 28.66
CA LEU A 261 1.38 27.44 28.95
C LEU A 261 2.74 27.46 28.25
N ILE A 262 2.79 27.95 27.01
CA ILE A 262 4.04 28.10 26.26
C ILE A 262 4.96 29.13 26.94
N ALA A 263 4.42 30.29 27.32
CA ALA A 263 5.20 31.31 28.04
C ALA A 263 5.70 30.81 29.40
N TRP A 264 4.88 30.03 30.12
CA TRP A 264 5.27 29.43 31.40
C TRP A 264 6.38 28.38 31.24
N TYR A 265 6.30 27.53 30.21
CA TYR A 265 7.35 26.57 29.86
C TYR A 265 8.70 27.25 29.58
N PHE A 266 8.71 28.34 28.81
CA PHE A 266 9.93 29.12 28.57
C PHE A 266 10.46 29.80 29.84
N SER A 267 9.58 30.26 30.73
CA SER A 267 10.00 30.81 32.03
C SER A 267 10.65 29.75 32.93
N LEU A 268 10.20 28.48 32.89
CA LEU A 268 10.82 27.37 33.62
C LEU A 268 12.20 27.03 33.07
N LEU A 269 12.35 26.98 31.75
CA LEU A 269 13.66 26.78 31.10
C LEU A 269 14.65 27.92 31.41
N GLY A 270 14.17 29.16 31.48
CA GLY A 270 14.98 30.32 31.85
C GLY A 270 15.45 30.31 33.31
N LYS A 271 14.64 29.74 34.23
CA LYS A 271 15.02 29.59 35.64
C LYS A 271 16.04 28.47 35.85
N ASN A 272 15.95 27.38 35.08
CA ASN A 272 16.90 26.27 35.18
C ASN A 272 18.30 26.60 34.65
N LYS A 273 18.45 27.59 33.77
CA LYS A 273 19.78 28.06 33.32
C LYS A 273 20.57 28.83 34.40
N LYS A 274 19.92 29.39 35.41
CA LYS A 274 20.61 30.15 36.48
C LYS A 274 21.12 29.30 37.64
N ILE A 275 20.82 28.00 37.67
CA ILE A 275 21.26 27.08 38.75
C ILE A 275 22.51 26.29 38.33
N VAL A 276 22.97 26.42 37.07
CA VAL A 276 24.15 25.71 36.54
C VAL A 276 25.40 26.60 36.49
N GLU A 277 25.30 27.87 36.88
CA GLU A 277 26.43 28.84 36.89
C GLU A 277 26.75 29.40 38.29
N GLU A 278 26.49 28.64 39.36
CA GLU A 278 27.05 28.92 40.70
C GLU A 278 27.87 27.72 41.22
#